data_AF-A0A522DWT2-F1
#
_entry.id   AF-A0A522DWT2-F1
#
_cell.length_a   1.000
_cell.length_b   1.000
_cell.length_c   1.000
_cell.angle_alpha   90.00
_cell.angle_beta   90.00
_cell.angle_gamma   90.00
#
_symmetry.space_group_name_H-M   'P 1'
#
loop_
_entity.id
_entity.type
_entity.pdbx_description
1 polymer ?
#
loop_
_entity_poly.entity_id
_entity_poly.type
_entity_poly.pdbx_seq_one_letter_code
_entity_poly.pdbx_strand_id
1 'polypeptide(L)' 'PATNKNVNIDGTTIIHMSNGKIAEETDFFDNLDFMMQLGQIPTAGK' A
#
# COMPACT_ATOMS: atom_id res chain seq x y z
N PRO A 1 -9.69 9.57 -8.43
CA PRO A 1 -10.69 8.80 -9.22
C PRO A 1 -10.27 7.33 -9.32
N ALA A 2 -11.21 6.38 -9.45
CA ALA A 2 -10.85 4.98 -9.67
C ALA A 2 -10.17 4.84 -11.04
N THR A 3 -9.00 4.19 -11.07
CA THR A 3 -8.16 4.08 -12.28
C THR A 3 -8.42 2.80 -13.06
N ASN A 4 -9.12 1.83 -12.45
CA ASN A 4 -9.35 0.49 -12.99
C ASN A 4 -8.07 -0.28 -13.35
N LYS A 5 -6.94 0.08 -12.74
CA LYS A 5 -5.65 -0.59 -12.93
C LYS A 5 -5.46 -1.63 -11.82
N ASN A 6 -4.90 -2.77 -12.18
CA ASN A 6 -4.34 -3.70 -11.21
C ASN A 6 -3.04 -3.12 -10.66
N VAL A 7 -2.81 -3.32 -9.37
CA VAL A 7 -1.58 -2.95 -8.67
C VAL A 7 -1.04 -4.18 -7.94
N ASN A 8 0.27 -4.28 -7.83
CA ASN A 8 0.94 -5.22 -6.94
C ASN A 8 1.51 -4.45 -5.75
N ILE A 9 1.28 -4.94 -4.54
CA ILE A 9 1.72 -4.28 -3.31
C ILE A 9 2.53 -5.28 -2.51
N ASP A 10 3.81 -4.96 -2.31
CA ASP A 10 4.67 -5.65 -1.37
C ASP A 10 4.88 -4.76 -0.14
N GLY A 11 4.67 -5.33 1.05
CA GLY A 11 4.66 -4.54 2.27
C GLY A 11 4.75 -5.40 3.53
N THR A 12 4.66 -4.73 4.67
CA THR A 12 4.61 -5.35 5.98
C THR A 12 3.54 -4.65 6.81
N THR A 13 2.72 -5.47 7.45
CA THR A 13 1.70 -5.02 8.38
C THR A 13 2.18 -5.25 9.81
N ILE A 14 2.08 -4.23 10.65
CA ILE A 14 2.29 -4.34 12.09
C ILE A 14 0.92 -4.42 12.77
N ILE A 15 0.71 -5.49 13.53
CA ILE A 15 -0.55 -5.73 14.24
C ILE A 15 -0.34 -5.55 15.74
N HIS A 16 -1.16 -4.70 16.35
CA HIS A 16 -1.31 -4.66 17.81
C HIS A 16 -2.53 -5.49 18.22
N MET A 17 -2.25 -6.61 18.89
CA MET A 17 -3.28 -7.49 19.44
C MET A 17 -3.65 -7.08 20.87
N SER A 18 -4.95 -7.03 21.18
CA SER A 18 -5.46 -6.86 22.55
C SER A 18 -6.67 -7.75 22.77
N ASN A 19 -6.72 -8.45 23.91
CA ASN A 19 -7.80 -9.38 24.27
C ASN A 19 -8.13 -10.40 23.17
N GLY A 20 -7.09 -10.91 22.49
CA GLY A 20 -7.21 -11.90 21.41
C GLY A 20 -7.77 -11.35 20.10
N LYS A 21 -7.88 -10.03 19.93
CA LYS A 21 -8.36 -9.36 18.72
C LYS A 21 -7.36 -8.32 18.24
N ILE A 22 -7.44 -7.95 16.96
CA ILE A 22 -6.69 -6.82 16.41
C ILE A 22 -7.29 -5.54 17.00
N ALA A 23 -6.48 -4.77 17.71
CA ALA A 23 -6.83 -3.45 18.23
C ALA A 23 -6.43 -2.35 17.25
N GLU A 24 -5.28 -2.54 16.58
CA GLU A 24 -4.73 -1.60 15.60
C GLU A 24 -3.91 -2.36 14.56
N GLU A 25 -3.93 -1.83 13.34
CA GLU A 25 -3.19 -2.31 12.19
C GLU A 25 -2.49 -1.11 11.55
N THR A 26 -1.19 -1.24 11.27
CA THR A 26 -0.44 -0.25 10.51
C THR A 26 0.24 -0.94 9.34
N ASP A 27 -0.16 -0.55 8.13
CA ASP A 27 0.37 -1.07 6.88
C ASP A 27 1.50 -0.19 6.35
N PHE A 28 2.63 -0.82 6.07
CA PHE A 28 3.78 -0.20 5.43
C PHE A 28 4.02 -0.85 4.07
N PHE A 29 3.99 -0.05 3.01
CA PHE A 29 4.35 -0.46 1.66
C PHE A 29 4.94 0.72 0.89
N ASP A 30 5.49 0.45 -0.29
CA ASP A 30 6.05 1.51 -1.14
C ASP A 30 4.93 2.38 -1.76
N ASN A 31 4.63 3.49 -1.09
CA ASN A 31 3.63 4.46 -1.55
C ASN A 31 4.03 5.13 -2.88
N LEU A 32 5.33 5.28 -3.16
CA LEU A 32 5.77 5.88 -4.41
C LEU A 32 5.46 4.93 -5.56
N ASP A 33 5.84 3.66 -5.43
CA ASP A 33 5.55 2.64 -6.44
C ASP A 33 4.05 2.42 -6.64
N PHE A 34 3.27 2.37 -5.55
CA PHE A 34 1.82 2.30 -5.62
C PHE A 34 1.22 3.45 -6.45
N MET A 35 1.65 4.69 -6.22
CA MET A 35 1.15 5.86 -6.94
C MET A 35 1.60 5.88 -8.41
N MET A 36 2.79 5.35 -8.72
CA MET A 36 3.26 5.14 -10.09
C MET A 36 2.39 4.09 -10.82
N GLN A 37 2.10 2.95 -10.19
CA GLN A 37 1.26 1.89 -10.77
C GLN A 37 -0.17 2.39 -11.03
N LEU A 38 -0.72 3.21 -10.11
CA LEU A 38 -1.99 3.90 -10.32
C LEU A 38 -1.95 4.92 -11.47
N GLY A 39 -0.77 5.30 -11.95
CA GLY A 39 -0.57 6.31 -13.00
C GLY A 39 -0.86 7.73 -12.53
N GLN A 40 -0.75 7.99 -11.23
CA GLN A 40 -0.94 9.35 -10.67
C GLN A 40 0.35 10.16 -10.73
N ILE A 41 1.49 9.48 -10.78
CA ILE A 41 2.81 10.09 -10.92
C ILE A 41 3.66 9.33 -11.96
N PRO A 42 4.64 10.00 -12.60
CA PRO A 42 5.50 9.37 -13.60
C PRO A 42 6.34 8.23 -13.02
N THR A 43 6.65 7.24 -13.86
CA THR A 43 7.62 6.20 -13.50
C THR A 43 9.03 6.77 -13.50
N ALA A 44 9.83 6.45 -12.48
CA ALA A 44 11.22 6.87 -12.44
C ALA A 44 12.01 6.17 -13.56
N GLY A 45 12.66 6.94 -14.43
CA GLY A 45 13.64 6.44 -15.40
C GLY A 45 13.11 6.05 -16.79
N LYS A 46 11.98 6.62 -17.24
CA LYS A 46 11.60 6.64 -18.67
C LYS A 46 11.44 8.06 -19.19
#